data_AF-A0AAE3U3W9-F1
#
_entry.id   AF-A0AAE3U3W9-F1
#
_cell.length_a   1.000
_cell.length_b   1.000
_cell.length_c   1.000
_cell.angle_alpha   90.00
_cell.angle_beta   90.00
_cell.angle_gamma   90.00
#
_symmetry.space_group_name_H-M   'P 1'
#
loop_
_entity.id
_entity.type
_entity.pdbx_description
1 polymer ?
#
loop_
_entity_poly.entity_id
_entity_poly.type
_entity_poly.pdbx_seq_one_letter_code
_entity_poly.pdbx_strand_id
1 'polypeptide(L)'
;MRNLRTAFRHYDIAWPFDAPLQQSPAPNRQTTDKRASQPIQLPDGFFQTERPDSLGRFQRQVYLTGPDLCALFNDAGIANTGWQASPFNPNTFECISERKLVRMEDPDNYASFFLSMKGTPDGAVNVIRMKAILPDNADGRTMKQELVETIKVLIDNTHWNDFAPAVEKIAKLEDFELGRFGVELKFSREFGDSRGFNLVLSLAGRTTELQTRSYFDRNKWLRLPQHLISTPKQLL
;
A
#
# COMPACT_ATOMS: atom_id res chain seq x y z
N MET A 1 -20.43 20.99 28.57
CA MET A 1 -19.72 19.75 29.03
C MET A 1 -20.63 18.55 29.33
N ARG A 2 -21.97 18.69 29.43
CA ARG A 2 -22.90 17.59 29.78
C ARG A 2 -22.87 16.41 28.80
N ASN A 3 -22.80 16.67 27.49
CA ASN A 3 -22.82 15.63 26.45
C ASN A 3 -21.55 14.77 26.44
N LEU A 4 -20.40 15.36 26.80
CA LEU A 4 -19.12 14.64 26.89
C LEU A 4 -19.12 13.61 28.03
N ARG A 5 -19.67 13.95 29.20
CA ARG A 5 -19.78 13.00 30.32
C ARG A 5 -20.64 11.79 29.96
N THR A 6 -21.71 11.99 29.19
CA THR A 6 -22.57 10.90 28.74
C THR A 6 -21.83 9.94 27.80
N ALA A 7 -21.00 10.46 26.89
CA ALA A 7 -20.21 9.63 25.99
C ALA A 7 -19.18 8.78 26.75
N PHE A 8 -18.44 9.37 27.70
CA PHE A 8 -17.44 8.65 28.49
C PHE A 8 -18.05 7.49 29.29
N ARG A 9 -19.22 7.70 29.90
CA ARG A 9 -19.96 6.62 30.58
C ARG A 9 -20.42 5.51 29.64
N HIS A 10 -20.81 5.86 28.42
CA HIS A 10 -21.29 4.87 27.45
C HIS A 10 -20.19 3.90 27.02
N TYR A 11 -18.96 4.40 26.88
CA TYR A 11 -17.80 3.60 26.49
C TYR A 11 -17.01 3.04 27.68
N ASP A 12 -17.54 3.16 28.90
CA ASP A 12 -16.89 2.75 30.15
C ASP A 12 -15.49 3.36 30.33
N ILE A 13 -15.31 4.58 29.82
CA ILE A 13 -14.06 5.34 29.92
C ILE A 13 -14.16 6.22 31.16
N ALA A 14 -13.19 6.08 32.07
CA ALA A 14 -13.10 6.92 33.24
C ALA A 14 -13.02 8.41 32.86
N TRP A 15 -13.84 9.23 33.52
CA TRP A 15 -13.87 10.67 33.28
C TRP A 15 -12.57 11.32 33.80
N PRO A 16 -11.70 11.86 32.94
CA PRO A 16 -10.34 12.21 33.33
C PRO A 16 -10.24 13.57 34.05
N PHE A 17 -11.36 14.30 34.19
CA PHE A 17 -11.36 15.67 34.72
C PHE A 17 -11.90 15.80 36.15
N ASP A 18 -12.29 14.70 36.79
CA ASP A 18 -12.71 14.69 38.21
C ASP A 18 -11.57 14.30 39.16
N ALA A 19 -10.43 13.85 38.63
CA ALA A 19 -9.23 13.65 39.44
C ALA A 19 -8.75 15.03 39.93
N PRO A 20 -8.63 15.27 41.25
CA PRO A 20 -7.92 16.45 41.71
C PRO A 20 -6.55 16.44 41.04
N LEU A 21 -6.13 17.58 40.49
CA LEU A 21 -4.77 17.76 40.02
C LEU A 21 -3.87 17.42 41.21
N GLN A 22 -3.33 16.21 41.19
CA GLN A 22 -2.39 15.76 42.19
C GLN A 22 -1.18 16.66 41.95
N GLN A 23 -1.08 17.72 42.74
CA GLN A 23 0.08 18.58 42.78
C GLN A 23 1.18 17.70 43.36
N SER A 24 1.83 16.94 42.48
CA SER A 24 3.09 16.31 42.81
C SER A 24 3.98 17.43 43.36
N PRO A 25 4.61 17.24 44.53
CA PRO A 25 5.60 18.20 45.00
C PRO A 25 6.56 18.45 43.85
N ALA A 26 6.81 19.74 43.55
CA ALA A 26 7.66 20.13 42.44
C ALA A 26 8.91 19.25 42.49
N PRO A 27 9.20 18.46 41.44
CA PRO A 27 10.35 17.59 41.45
C PRO A 27 11.54 18.47 41.76
N ASN A 28 12.27 18.10 42.82
CA ASN A 28 13.49 18.79 43.19
C ASN A 28 14.32 18.86 41.91
N ARG A 29 14.50 20.07 41.36
CA ARG A 29 15.12 20.28 40.05
C ARG A 29 16.61 20.05 40.23
N GLN A 30 16.98 18.80 40.45
CA GLN A 30 18.31 18.31 40.14
C GLN A 30 18.49 18.69 38.69
N THR A 31 19.42 19.61 38.45
CA THR A 31 19.91 19.99 37.14
C THR A 31 20.23 18.68 36.43
N THR A 32 19.31 18.24 35.58
CA THR A 32 19.47 17.01 34.83
C THR A 32 20.77 17.17 34.06
N ASP A 33 21.75 16.33 34.37
CA ASP A 33 22.84 16.06 33.43
C ASP A 33 22.21 16.01 32.05
N LYS A 34 22.65 16.89 31.14
CA LYS A 34 22.15 16.94 29.78
C LYS A 34 22.26 15.53 29.24
N ARG A 35 21.13 14.79 29.17
CA ARG A 35 21.08 13.50 28.50
C ARG A 35 21.64 13.75 27.12
N ALA A 36 22.76 13.11 26.83
CA ALA A 36 23.38 13.21 25.52
C ALA A 36 22.29 12.87 24.49
N SER A 37 22.09 13.77 23.53
CA SER A 37 21.13 13.57 22.46
C SER A 37 21.50 12.27 21.75
N GLN A 38 20.66 11.26 21.91
CA GLN A 38 20.79 10.02 21.13
C GLN A 38 20.35 10.37 19.70
N PRO A 39 21.19 10.14 18.69
CA PRO A 39 20.77 10.33 17.31
C PRO A 39 19.67 9.30 17.02
N ILE A 40 18.45 9.79 16.77
CA ILE A 40 17.35 8.96 16.28
C ILE A 40 17.45 8.99 14.75
N GLN A 41 17.58 7.81 14.14
CA GLN A 41 17.41 7.69 12.70
C GLN A 41 15.92 7.75 12.39
N LEU A 42 15.50 8.80 11.69
CA LEU A 42 14.13 8.94 11.22
C LEU A 42 14.07 8.45 9.76
N PRO A 43 13.01 7.75 9.36
CA PRO A 43 12.81 7.37 7.96
C PRO A 43 12.74 8.60 7.05
N ASP A 44 13.11 8.41 5.79
CA ASP A 44 12.92 9.43 4.76
C ASP A 44 11.44 9.81 4.67
N GLY A 45 11.18 11.12 4.63
CA GLY A 45 9.83 11.65 4.56
C GLY A 45 9.12 11.89 5.90
N PHE A 46 9.75 11.60 7.05
CA PHE A 46 9.13 11.77 8.37
C PHE A 46 8.57 13.18 8.66
N PHE A 47 9.19 14.22 8.08
CA PHE A 47 8.76 15.61 8.24
C PHE A 47 8.07 16.19 6.99
N GLN A 48 7.62 15.36 6.05
CA GLN A 48 6.91 15.88 4.89
C GLN A 48 5.53 16.42 5.28
N THR A 49 5.20 17.57 4.68
CA THR A 49 3.89 18.22 4.86
C THR A 49 2.81 17.40 4.17
N GLU A 50 1.69 17.18 4.87
CA GLU A 50 0.51 16.54 4.29
C GLU A 50 0.06 17.29 3.03
N ARG A 51 -0.24 16.55 1.95
CA ARG A 51 -0.73 17.19 0.73
C ARG A 51 -2.20 17.58 0.90
N PRO A 52 -2.60 18.83 0.61
CA PRO A 52 -3.97 19.31 0.87
C PRO A 52 -5.08 18.51 0.15
N ASP A 53 -4.76 17.93 -1.01
CA ASP A 53 -5.65 17.09 -1.82
C ASP A 53 -5.92 15.70 -1.20
N SER A 54 -5.15 15.32 -0.18
CA SER A 54 -5.33 14.09 0.60
C SER A 54 -6.20 14.27 1.85
N LEU A 55 -6.59 15.50 2.20
CA LEU A 55 -7.43 15.77 3.38
C LEU A 55 -8.79 15.05 3.23
N GLY A 56 -9.06 14.11 4.16
CA GLY A 56 -10.28 13.28 4.16
C GLY A 56 -10.20 11.98 3.35
N ARG A 57 -9.04 11.68 2.74
CA ARG A 57 -8.77 10.44 2.02
C ARG A 57 -7.70 9.65 2.78
N PHE A 58 -8.06 8.49 3.35
CA PHE A 58 -7.07 7.57 3.94
C PHE A 58 -6.29 6.84 2.84
N GLN A 59 -5.57 7.61 2.02
CA GLN A 59 -4.66 7.08 1.02
C GLN A 59 -3.26 7.04 1.61
N ARG A 60 -2.60 5.90 1.44
CA ARG A 60 -1.18 5.78 1.79
C ARG A 60 -0.38 6.66 0.83
N GLN A 61 0.45 7.55 1.37
CA GLN A 61 1.46 8.22 0.56
C GLN A 61 2.55 7.20 0.19
N VAL A 62 2.90 7.15 -1.08
CA VAL A 62 4.00 6.32 -1.59
C VAL A 62 5.23 7.21 -1.67
N TYR A 63 6.22 6.94 -0.83
CA TYR A 63 7.43 7.76 -0.74
C TYR A 63 8.54 7.34 -1.70
N LEU A 64 8.51 6.10 -2.18
CA LEU A 64 9.46 5.64 -3.19
C LEU A 64 9.09 6.21 -4.55
N THR A 65 10.05 6.89 -5.17
CA THR A 65 9.89 7.43 -6.52
C THR A 65 10.08 6.32 -7.56
N GLY A 66 9.61 6.56 -8.79
CA GLY A 66 9.85 5.69 -9.93
C GLY A 66 11.34 5.37 -10.14
N PRO A 67 12.23 6.38 -10.14
CA PRO A 67 13.68 6.14 -10.13
C PRO A 67 14.17 5.21 -9.01
N ASP A 68 13.72 5.43 -7.77
CA ASP A 68 14.13 4.60 -6.63
C ASP A 68 13.69 3.14 -6.81
N LEU A 69 12.43 2.94 -7.23
CA LEU A 69 11.90 1.60 -7.48
C LEU A 69 12.62 0.89 -8.64
N CYS A 70 12.98 1.61 -9.71
CA CYS A 70 13.78 1.04 -10.79
C CYS A 70 15.16 0.60 -10.34
N ALA A 71 15.82 1.44 -9.52
CA ALA A 71 17.12 1.10 -8.95
C ALA A 71 17.01 -0.14 -8.05
N LEU A 72 16.01 -0.19 -7.17
CA LEU A 72 15.74 -1.34 -6.30
C LEU A 72 15.52 -2.63 -7.08
N PHE A 73 14.73 -2.58 -8.17
CA PHE A 73 14.55 -3.75 -9.03
C PHE A 73 15.86 -4.16 -9.72
N ASN A 74 16.63 -3.19 -10.20
CA ASN A 74 17.92 -3.48 -10.84
C ASN A 74 18.90 -4.13 -9.86
N ASP A 75 18.99 -3.62 -8.63
CA ASP A 75 19.83 -4.16 -7.55
C ASP A 75 19.38 -5.56 -7.11
N ALA A 76 18.08 -5.85 -7.21
CA ALA A 76 17.52 -7.19 -7.00
C ALA A 76 17.71 -8.14 -8.20
N GLY A 77 18.43 -7.72 -9.24
CA GLY A 77 18.73 -8.54 -10.43
C GLY A 77 17.67 -8.49 -11.52
N ILE A 78 16.67 -7.61 -11.42
CA ILE A 78 15.62 -7.38 -12.42
C ILE A 78 16.07 -6.22 -13.32
N ALA A 79 16.92 -6.55 -14.29
CA ALA A 79 17.48 -5.58 -15.23
C ALA A 79 16.36 -4.80 -15.94
N ASN A 80 16.47 -3.48 -15.95
CA ASN A 80 15.43 -2.60 -16.50
C ASN A 80 16.02 -1.39 -17.23
N THR A 81 15.17 -0.66 -17.96
CA THR A 81 15.54 0.51 -18.75
C THR A 81 15.90 1.75 -17.94
N GLY A 82 15.75 1.72 -16.61
CA GLY A 82 15.71 2.91 -15.79
C GLY A 82 14.43 3.73 -16.00
N TRP A 83 14.30 4.79 -15.21
CA TRP A 83 13.16 5.71 -15.27
C TRP A 83 13.34 6.71 -16.42
N GLN A 84 12.55 6.57 -17.48
CA GLN A 84 12.69 7.37 -18.69
C GLN A 84 11.34 7.75 -19.30
N ALA A 85 11.31 8.78 -20.13
CA ALA A 85 10.09 9.17 -20.84
C ALA A 85 9.59 8.03 -21.75
N SER A 86 8.28 7.78 -21.75
CA SER A 86 7.67 6.79 -22.62
C SER A 86 7.76 7.24 -24.08
N PRO A 87 8.13 6.35 -25.02
CA PRO A 87 8.24 6.71 -26.44
C PRO A 87 6.91 7.13 -27.06
N PHE A 88 5.79 6.80 -26.41
CA PHE A 88 4.43 7.10 -26.89
C PHE A 88 3.81 8.34 -26.24
N ASN A 89 4.33 8.79 -25.08
CA ASN A 89 3.80 9.94 -24.37
C ASN A 89 4.90 10.59 -23.51
N PRO A 90 5.38 11.80 -23.85
CA PRO A 90 6.44 12.47 -23.10
C PRO A 90 6.03 12.88 -21.68
N ASN A 91 4.73 12.93 -21.38
CA ASN A 91 4.21 13.22 -20.04
C ASN A 91 4.08 11.96 -19.16
N THR A 92 4.40 10.79 -19.70
CA THR A 92 4.44 9.53 -18.94
C THR A 92 5.88 9.08 -18.86
N PHE A 93 6.36 8.81 -17.65
CA PHE A 93 7.65 8.15 -17.47
C PHE A 93 7.41 6.70 -17.12
N GLU A 94 8.32 5.85 -17.55
CA GLU A 94 8.23 4.42 -17.36
C GLU A 94 9.58 3.76 -17.21
N CYS A 95 9.51 2.54 -16.70
CA CYS A 95 10.64 1.68 -16.43
C CYS A 95 10.20 0.26 -16.72
N ILE A 96 10.92 -0.38 -17.64
CA ILE A 96 10.52 -1.64 -18.25
C ILE A 96 11.61 -2.67 -18.02
N SER A 97 11.22 -3.87 -17.65
CA SER A 97 12.06 -5.06 -17.63
C SER A 97 11.40 -6.14 -18.47
N GLU A 98 12.17 -6.81 -19.31
CA GLU A 98 11.71 -7.95 -20.09
C GLU A 98 12.76 -9.05 -20.07
N ARG A 99 12.32 -10.27 -19.74
CA ARG A 99 13.13 -11.46 -19.79
C ARG A 99 12.37 -12.58 -20.47
N LYS A 100 13.00 -13.24 -21.43
CA LYS A 100 12.43 -14.37 -22.17
C LYS A 100 13.44 -15.51 -22.22
N LEU A 101 13.00 -16.70 -21.83
CA LEU A 101 13.75 -17.94 -21.95
C LEU A 101 13.09 -18.78 -23.04
N VAL A 102 13.85 -19.04 -24.11
CA VAL A 102 13.40 -19.82 -25.27
C VAL A 102 14.30 -21.04 -25.40
N ARG A 103 13.69 -22.20 -25.62
CA ARG A 103 14.40 -23.44 -25.93
C ARG A 103 14.41 -23.63 -27.44
N MET A 104 15.56 -24.01 -28.01
CA MET A 104 15.67 -24.22 -29.45
C MET A 104 14.79 -25.38 -29.92
N GLU A 105 14.61 -26.41 -29.08
CA GLU A 105 13.81 -27.59 -29.45
C GLU A 105 12.30 -27.34 -29.37
N ASP A 106 11.85 -26.33 -28.62
CA ASP A 106 10.43 -26.02 -28.42
C ASP A 106 10.22 -24.49 -28.26
N PRO A 107 10.27 -23.73 -29.38
CA PRO A 107 10.19 -22.27 -29.33
C PRO A 107 8.85 -21.72 -28.82
N ASP A 108 7.77 -22.48 -28.96
CA ASP A 108 6.41 -22.10 -28.56
C ASP A 108 6.15 -22.29 -27.06
N ASN A 109 7.04 -23.02 -26.38
CA ASN A 109 6.97 -23.30 -24.95
C ASN A 109 7.96 -22.45 -24.14
N TYR A 110 8.09 -21.19 -24.53
CA TYR A 110 8.94 -20.22 -23.85
C TYR A 110 8.37 -19.83 -22.48
N ALA A 111 9.26 -19.43 -21.58
CA ALA A 111 8.90 -18.74 -20.35
C ALA A 111 9.27 -17.27 -20.47
N SER A 112 8.43 -16.37 -19.97
CA SER A 112 8.75 -14.94 -20.00
C SER A 112 8.23 -14.21 -18.77
N PHE A 113 8.93 -13.13 -18.43
CA PHE A 113 8.54 -12.18 -17.41
C PHE A 113 8.71 -10.77 -17.97
N PHE A 114 7.68 -9.94 -17.79
CA PHE A 114 7.67 -8.55 -18.20
C PHE A 114 7.17 -7.70 -17.05
N LEU A 115 7.91 -6.66 -16.71
CA LEU A 115 7.51 -5.65 -15.72
C LEU A 115 7.48 -4.29 -16.40
N SER A 116 6.43 -3.53 -16.14
CA SER A 116 6.30 -2.14 -16.55
C SER A 116 5.76 -1.33 -15.39
N MET A 117 6.54 -0.35 -14.97
CA MET A 117 6.13 0.66 -14.02
C MET A 117 5.94 1.96 -14.78
N LYS A 118 4.80 2.63 -14.57
CA LYS A 118 4.48 3.91 -15.22
C LYS A 118 4.06 4.96 -14.21
N GLY A 119 4.37 6.20 -14.54
CA GLY A 119 4.20 7.32 -13.65
C GLY A 119 4.40 8.66 -14.34
N THR A 120 4.70 9.66 -13.53
CA THR A 120 4.88 11.04 -13.95
C THR A 120 6.37 11.41 -14.05
N PRO A 121 6.71 12.52 -14.74
CA PRO A 121 8.10 12.98 -14.87
C PRO A 121 8.78 13.30 -13.53
N ASP A 122 8.03 13.74 -12.52
CA ASP A 122 8.52 14.01 -11.16
C ASP A 122 8.73 12.72 -10.33
N GLY A 123 8.52 11.55 -10.93
CA GLY A 123 8.80 10.25 -10.32
C GLY A 123 7.63 9.68 -9.51
N ALA A 124 6.43 10.25 -9.56
CA ALA A 124 5.28 9.61 -8.93
C ALA A 124 4.87 8.37 -9.73
N VAL A 125 4.77 7.22 -9.06
CA VAL A 125 4.32 5.97 -9.69
C VAL A 125 2.79 5.89 -9.64
N ASN A 126 2.17 5.51 -10.76
CA ASN A 126 0.72 5.37 -10.87
C ASN A 126 0.29 3.91 -10.97
N VAL A 127 1.05 3.12 -11.74
CA VAL A 127 0.75 1.71 -12.00
C VAL A 127 2.04 0.90 -12.13
N ILE A 128 2.03 -0.29 -11.55
CA ILE A 128 3.02 -1.33 -11.80
C ILE A 128 2.27 -2.52 -12.39
N ARG A 129 2.71 -2.98 -13.55
CA ARG A 129 2.15 -4.15 -14.22
C ARG A 129 3.23 -5.19 -14.40
N MET A 130 2.92 -6.42 -14.06
CA MET A 130 3.77 -7.57 -14.35
C MET A 130 2.98 -8.57 -15.18
N LYS A 131 3.65 -9.19 -16.14
CA LYS A 131 3.15 -10.31 -16.92
C LYS A 131 4.12 -11.46 -16.83
N ALA A 132 3.60 -12.68 -16.72
CA ALA A 132 4.42 -13.87 -16.78
C ALA A 132 3.76 -14.95 -17.64
N ILE A 133 4.56 -15.61 -18.49
CA ILE A 133 4.19 -16.86 -19.16
C ILE A 133 4.99 -17.98 -18.47
N LEU A 134 4.28 -18.89 -17.84
CA LEU A 134 4.84 -19.90 -16.93
C LEU A 134 4.51 -21.32 -17.42
N PRO A 135 5.27 -21.86 -18.39
CA PRO A 135 5.14 -23.27 -18.79
C PRO A 135 5.51 -24.22 -17.64
N ASP A 136 4.99 -25.44 -17.66
CA ASP A 136 5.30 -26.46 -16.63
C ASP A 136 6.66 -27.12 -16.87
N ASN A 137 7.71 -26.32 -16.78
CA ASN A 137 9.10 -26.74 -16.96
C ASN A 137 10.04 -25.93 -16.05
N ALA A 138 11.35 -26.16 -16.17
CA ALA A 138 12.35 -25.48 -15.34
C ALA A 138 12.37 -23.95 -15.56
N ASP A 139 12.10 -23.50 -16.78
CA ASP A 139 12.15 -22.09 -17.15
C ASP A 139 10.93 -21.35 -16.58
N GLY A 140 9.75 -21.98 -16.64
CA GLY A 140 8.55 -21.46 -15.99
C GLY A 140 8.69 -21.42 -14.47
N ARG A 141 9.35 -22.39 -13.84
CA ARG A 141 9.68 -22.31 -12.40
C ARG A 141 10.63 -21.14 -12.09
N THR A 142 11.60 -20.88 -12.96
CA THR A 142 12.54 -19.75 -12.82
C THR A 142 11.79 -18.41 -12.92
N MET A 143 10.94 -18.23 -13.93
CA MET A 143 10.13 -17.01 -14.10
C MET A 143 9.12 -16.81 -12.98
N LYS A 144 8.56 -17.89 -12.44
CA LYS A 144 7.69 -17.84 -11.26
C LYS A 144 8.44 -17.33 -10.04
N GLN A 145 9.67 -17.80 -9.81
CA GLN A 145 10.51 -17.32 -8.71
C GLN A 145 10.83 -15.83 -8.87
N GLU A 146 11.16 -15.39 -10.09
CA GLU A 146 11.42 -13.98 -10.40
C GLU A 146 10.19 -13.09 -10.14
N LEU A 147 8.99 -13.52 -10.55
CA LEU A 147 7.73 -12.83 -10.24
C LEU A 147 7.50 -12.71 -8.73
N VAL A 148 7.71 -13.80 -7.97
CA VAL A 148 7.52 -13.83 -6.52
C VAL A 148 8.53 -12.91 -5.82
N GLU A 149 9.80 -12.97 -6.21
CA GLU A 149 10.85 -12.14 -5.61
C GLU A 149 10.65 -10.65 -5.92
N THR A 150 10.23 -10.33 -7.14
CA THR A 150 9.88 -8.95 -7.52
C THR A 150 8.81 -8.36 -6.60
N ILE A 151 7.76 -9.13 -6.29
CA ILE A 151 6.68 -8.67 -5.40
C ILE A 151 7.15 -8.56 -3.95
N LYS A 152 8.01 -9.47 -3.51
CA LYS A 152 8.61 -9.40 -2.18
C LYS A 152 9.48 -8.14 -2.02
N VAL A 153 10.38 -7.87 -2.98
CA VAL A 153 11.19 -6.64 -3.02
C VAL A 153 10.29 -5.40 -2.96
N LEU A 154 9.20 -5.38 -3.74
CA LEU A 154 8.26 -4.28 -3.72
C LEU A 154 7.61 -4.10 -2.34
N ILE A 155 7.09 -5.16 -1.73
CA ILE A 155 6.41 -5.11 -0.42
C ILE A 155 7.40 -4.69 0.68
N ASP A 156 8.59 -5.27 0.71
CA ASP A 156 9.59 -5.04 1.76
C ASP A 156 10.08 -3.58 1.75
N ASN A 157 10.31 -3.01 0.56
CA ASN A 157 10.81 -1.64 0.41
C ASN A 157 9.70 -0.57 0.50
N THR A 158 8.46 -0.91 0.15
CA THR A 158 7.33 0.02 0.31
C THR A 158 6.71 -0.02 1.70
N HIS A 159 7.10 -0.99 2.53
CA HIS A 159 6.50 -1.30 3.83
C HIS A 159 5.00 -1.61 3.76
N TRP A 160 4.52 -2.12 2.62
CA TRP A 160 3.12 -2.51 2.45
C TRP A 160 2.84 -3.92 2.99
N ASN A 161 3.14 -4.13 4.27
CA ASN A 161 3.03 -5.43 4.93
C ASN A 161 1.62 -6.02 4.91
N ASP A 162 0.60 -5.19 4.71
CA ASP A 162 -0.79 -5.62 4.52
C ASP A 162 -1.02 -6.40 3.21
N PHE A 163 -0.08 -6.33 2.26
CA PHE A 163 -0.04 -7.19 1.07
C PHE A 163 0.84 -8.44 1.23
N ALA A 164 1.46 -8.70 2.39
CA ALA A 164 2.27 -9.90 2.60
C ALA A 164 1.55 -11.22 2.20
N PRO A 165 0.24 -11.42 2.45
CA PRO A 165 -0.47 -12.62 1.99
C PRO A 165 -0.50 -12.79 0.46
N ALA A 166 -0.29 -11.71 -0.31
CA ALA A 166 -0.26 -11.77 -1.77
C ALA A 166 0.92 -12.61 -2.27
N VAL A 167 2.07 -12.59 -1.58
CA VAL A 167 3.26 -13.36 -1.96
C VAL A 167 2.93 -14.85 -2.03
N GLU A 168 2.25 -15.38 -1.01
CA GLU A 168 1.86 -16.79 -0.97
C GLU A 168 0.85 -17.14 -2.07
N LYS A 169 -0.13 -16.27 -2.31
CA LYS A 169 -1.13 -16.48 -3.37
C LYS A 169 -0.52 -16.49 -4.77
N ILE A 170 0.41 -15.57 -5.04
CA ILE A 170 1.17 -15.53 -6.30
C ILE A 170 2.04 -16.79 -6.42
N ALA A 171 2.70 -17.21 -5.33
CA ALA A 171 3.46 -18.45 -5.30
C ALA A 171 2.60 -19.70 -5.54
N LYS A 172 1.30 -19.66 -5.25
CA LYS A 172 0.34 -20.72 -5.59
C LYS A 172 -0.37 -20.52 -6.94
N LEU A 173 -0.11 -19.39 -7.61
CA LEU A 173 -0.77 -19.00 -8.86
C LEU A 173 -2.31 -18.89 -8.71
N GLU A 174 -2.76 -18.47 -7.52
CA GLU A 174 -4.16 -18.28 -7.19
C GLU A 174 -4.61 -16.86 -7.54
N ASP A 175 -5.70 -16.73 -8.28
CA ASP A 175 -6.28 -15.44 -8.63
C ASP A 175 -6.77 -14.69 -7.37
N PHE A 176 -6.54 -13.38 -7.30
CA PHE A 176 -7.07 -12.53 -6.23
C PHE A 176 -7.14 -11.06 -6.61
N GLU A 177 -7.92 -10.32 -5.82
CA GLU A 177 -7.97 -8.86 -5.85
C GLU A 177 -7.96 -8.34 -4.40
N LEU A 178 -7.03 -7.45 -4.09
CA LEU A 178 -6.84 -6.88 -2.76
C LEU A 178 -6.71 -5.35 -2.86
N GLY A 179 -7.65 -4.62 -2.25
CA GLY A 179 -7.58 -3.16 -2.12
C GLY A 179 -7.31 -2.74 -0.68
N ARG A 180 -6.29 -1.90 -0.45
CA ARG A 180 -5.94 -1.34 0.85
C ARG A 180 -5.43 0.09 0.71
N PHE A 181 -6.00 1.02 1.49
CA PHE A 181 -5.51 2.41 1.62
C PHE A 181 -5.19 3.12 0.29
N GLY A 182 -6.07 2.99 -0.70
CA GLY A 182 -5.88 3.60 -2.02
C GLY A 182 -4.97 2.84 -2.99
N VAL A 183 -4.43 1.69 -2.59
CA VAL A 183 -3.66 0.77 -3.44
C VAL A 183 -4.51 -0.45 -3.76
N GLU A 184 -4.57 -0.83 -5.03
CA GLU A 184 -5.24 -2.05 -5.50
C GLU A 184 -4.20 -2.98 -6.13
N LEU A 185 -4.15 -4.23 -5.66
CA LEU A 185 -3.31 -5.29 -6.21
C LEU A 185 -4.22 -6.41 -6.74
N LYS A 186 -4.12 -6.67 -8.04
CA LYS A 186 -4.88 -7.70 -8.73
C LYS A 186 -3.95 -8.68 -9.40
N PHE A 187 -4.18 -9.98 -9.18
CA PHE A 187 -3.48 -11.06 -9.85
C PHE A 187 -4.50 -12.00 -10.49
N SER A 188 -4.33 -12.30 -11.76
CA SER A 188 -5.27 -13.13 -12.52
C SER A 188 -4.60 -13.82 -13.70
N ARG A 189 -5.11 -14.99 -14.07
CA ARG A 189 -4.74 -15.67 -15.33
C ARG A 189 -5.11 -14.84 -16.56
N GLU A 190 -4.29 -14.90 -17.61
CA GLU A 190 -4.63 -14.30 -18.90
C GLU A 190 -5.76 -15.09 -19.57
N PHE A 191 -6.69 -14.39 -20.24
CA PHE A 191 -7.71 -15.05 -21.04
C PHE A 191 -7.08 -15.70 -22.27
N GLY A 192 -7.31 -16.99 -22.47
CA GLY A 192 -6.84 -17.72 -23.66
C GLY A 192 -5.44 -18.33 -23.55
N ASP A 193 -4.67 -18.05 -22.50
CA ASP A 193 -3.41 -18.75 -22.20
C ASP A 193 -3.41 -19.26 -20.75
N SER A 194 -3.53 -20.57 -20.58
CA SER A 194 -3.51 -21.18 -19.25
C SER A 194 -2.16 -21.03 -18.53
N ARG A 195 -1.09 -20.65 -19.23
CA ARG A 195 0.24 -20.39 -18.66
C ARG A 195 0.46 -18.92 -18.37
N GLY A 196 -0.41 -18.05 -18.88
CA GLY A 196 -0.26 -16.60 -18.78
C GLY A 196 -0.87 -16.03 -17.50
N PHE A 197 -0.17 -15.09 -16.89
CA PHE A 197 -0.60 -14.38 -15.69
C PHE A 197 -0.37 -12.88 -15.82
N ASN A 198 -1.31 -12.10 -15.28
CA ASN A 198 -1.21 -10.66 -15.11
C ASN A 198 -1.23 -10.31 -13.63
N LEU A 199 -0.32 -9.43 -13.23
CA LEU A 199 -0.39 -8.70 -11.98
C LEU A 199 -0.49 -7.21 -12.28
N VAL A 200 -1.43 -6.52 -11.63
CA VAL A 200 -1.58 -5.07 -11.73
C VAL A 200 -1.66 -4.50 -10.33
N LEU A 201 -0.75 -3.58 -10.02
CA LEU A 201 -0.79 -2.74 -8.84
C LEU A 201 -1.12 -1.31 -9.28
N SER A 202 -2.21 -0.76 -8.77
CA SER A 202 -2.68 0.60 -9.06
C SER A 202 -2.66 1.45 -7.79
N LEU A 203 -1.95 2.57 -7.84
CA LEU A 203 -1.81 3.53 -6.73
C LEU A 203 -2.89 4.61 -6.74
N ALA A 204 -3.58 4.75 -7.86
CA ALA A 204 -4.81 5.53 -7.98
C ALA A 204 -6.01 4.59 -7.76
N GLY A 205 -6.25 4.18 -6.51
CA GLY A 205 -7.44 3.41 -6.18
C GLY A 205 -8.71 4.10 -6.70
N ARG A 206 -9.59 3.31 -7.32
CA ARG A 206 -10.94 3.74 -7.75
C ARG A 206 -11.60 4.58 -6.64
N THR A 207 -11.98 5.81 -6.99
CA THR A 207 -12.70 6.81 -6.20
C THR A 207 -12.72 6.57 -4.69
N THR A 208 -11.78 7.23 -4.00
CA THR A 208 -11.64 7.29 -2.54
C THR A 208 -12.93 7.47 -1.75
N GLU A 209 -13.93 8.11 -2.35
CA GLU A 209 -15.24 8.38 -1.75
C GLU A 209 -16.00 7.10 -1.31
N LEU A 210 -15.84 5.98 -2.03
CA LEU A 210 -16.46 4.71 -1.65
C LEU A 210 -15.77 4.05 -0.45
N GLN A 211 -14.44 4.13 -0.38
CA GLN A 211 -13.67 3.49 0.69
C GLN A 211 -13.82 4.23 2.02
N THR A 212 -13.77 5.57 2.05
CA THR A 212 -13.93 6.34 3.29
C THR A 212 -15.33 6.17 3.90
N ARG A 213 -16.38 6.05 3.07
CA ARG A 213 -17.75 5.80 3.55
C ARG A 213 -17.91 4.43 4.22
N SER A 214 -17.26 3.39 3.68
CA SER A 214 -17.28 2.05 4.30
C SER A 214 -16.51 1.99 5.61
N TYR A 215 -15.39 2.72 5.70
CA TYR A 215 -14.59 2.79 6.92
C TYR A 215 -15.26 3.61 8.01
N PHE A 216 -15.99 4.69 7.69
CA PHE A 216 -16.80 5.43 8.66
C PHE A 216 -18.26 5.00 8.69
N ASP A 217 -18.54 3.69 8.52
CA ASP A 217 -19.88 3.17 8.73
C ASP A 217 -20.30 3.40 10.19
N ARG A 218 -21.21 4.36 10.39
CA ARG A 218 -21.74 4.71 11.71
C ARG A 218 -22.40 3.49 12.38
N ASN A 219 -23.00 2.58 11.62
CA ASN A 219 -23.62 1.37 12.17
C ASN A 219 -22.58 0.34 12.63
N LYS A 220 -21.33 0.45 12.18
CA LYS A 220 -20.22 -0.42 12.59
C LYS A 220 -19.42 0.15 13.75
N TRP A 221 -19.13 1.46 13.73
CA TRP A 221 -18.21 2.09 14.69
C TRP A 221 -18.89 2.96 15.75
N LEU A 222 -20.06 3.53 15.45
CA LEU A 222 -20.78 4.47 16.31
C LEU A 222 -22.27 4.10 16.36
N ARG A 223 -22.56 2.85 16.73
CA ARG A 223 -23.96 2.41 16.92
C ARG A 223 -24.62 3.32 17.95
N LEU A 224 -25.52 4.18 17.50
CA LEU A 224 -26.30 5.00 18.39
C LEU A 224 -27.16 4.08 19.26
N PRO A 225 -27.20 4.29 20.58
CA PRO A 225 -28.13 3.58 21.46
C PRO A 225 -29.56 3.69 20.92
N GLN A 226 -30.28 2.57 20.86
CA GLN A 226 -31.63 2.50 20.24
C GLN A 226 -32.61 3.52 20.83
N HIS A 227 -32.47 3.88 22.11
CA HIS A 227 -33.29 4.89 22.78
C HIS A 227 -33.08 6.33 22.29
N LEU A 228 -32.00 6.61 21.54
CA LEU A 228 -31.77 7.90 20.87
C LEU A 228 -32.30 7.91 19.42
N ILE A 229 -32.62 6.74 18.86
CA ILE A 229 -33.17 6.59 17.51
C ILE A 229 -34.70 6.71 17.54
N SER A 230 -35.33 6.45 18.69
CA SER A 230 -36.75 6.67 18.94
C SER A 230 -37.02 8.12 19.37
N THR A 231 -36.96 9.06 18.42
CA THR A 231 -37.87 10.22 18.51
C THR A 231 -38.85 10.06 17.35
N PRO A 232 -40.08 9.56 17.61
CA PRO A 232 -41.15 9.76 16.65
C PRO A 232 -41.31 11.28 16.51
N LYS A 233 -41.23 11.81 15.29
CA LYS A 233 -41.87 13.08 14.97
C LYS A 233 -43.37 12.88 15.15
N GLN A 234 -43.84 13.04 16.38
CA GLN A 234 -45.16 13.54 16.64
C GLN A 234 -44.97 15.00 17.02
N LEU A 235 -45.34 15.88 16.11
CA LEU A 235 -46.13 17.07 16.38
C LEU A 235 -46.39 17.75 15.02
N LEU A 236 -47.68 18.03 14.84
CA LEU A 236 -48.36 18.83 13.82
C LEU A 236 -47.55 20.01 13.26
#